data_AF-A0A2D7RM01-F1
#
_entry.id   AF-A0A2D7RM01-F1
#
_cell.length_a   1.000
_cell.length_b   1.000
_cell.length_c   1.000
_cell.angle_alpha   90.00
_cell.angle_beta   90.00
_cell.angle_gamma   90.00
#
_symmetry.space_group_name_H-M   'P 1'
#
loop_
_entity.id
_entity.type
_entity.pdbx_description
1 polymer ?
#
loop_
_entity_poly.entity_id
_entity_poly.type
_entity_poly.pdbx_seq_one_letter_code
_entity_poly.pdbx_strand_id
1 'polypeptide(L)'
;MVFVDIVCHLDVLPMIGSTLFFAQRFSAVFLLAYVIWLITFFIFNQPFEFSTWVQFTNQQKFLIFTSAVALIIPLHAFIGLWTIGTDYFTQRTLGFLNNRLSQYAGLIRGAYTFLFTIWGFLIVFFILFIIWS
;
A
#
# COMPACT_ATOMS: atom_id res chain seq x y z
N MET A 1 -7.18 0.16 20.50
CA MET A 1 -8.66 0.11 20.58
C MET A 1 -9.26 1.24 19.75
N VAL A 2 -8.95 2.50 20.07
CA VAL A 2 -9.44 3.71 19.37
C VAL A 2 -9.34 3.70 17.83
N PHE A 3 -8.22 3.28 17.22
CA PHE A 3 -8.08 3.27 15.75
C PHE A 3 -8.94 2.18 15.05
N VAL A 4 -9.19 1.06 15.74
CA VAL A 4 -10.06 -0.02 15.23
C VAL A 4 -11.53 0.38 15.41
N ASP A 5 -11.86 1.04 16.52
CA ASP A 5 -13.22 1.50 16.80
C ASP A 5 -13.65 2.64 15.86
N ILE A 6 -12.74 3.53 15.47
CA ILE A 6 -13.00 4.57 14.46
C ILE A 6 -13.34 3.95 13.10
N VAL A 7 -12.59 2.93 12.66
CA VAL A 7 -12.86 2.24 11.40
C VAL A 7 -14.16 1.44 11.48
N CYS A 8 -14.41 0.71 12.58
CA CYS A 8 -15.68 0.02 12.81
C CYS A 8 -16.89 0.95 12.86
N HIS A 9 -16.74 2.20 13.31
CA HIS A 9 -17.82 3.20 13.24
C HIS A 9 -18.01 3.78 11.84
N LEU A 10 -16.96 3.81 11.02
CA LEU A 10 -17.03 4.23 9.63
C LEU A 10 -17.63 3.15 8.71
N ASP A 11 -17.50 1.87 9.07
CA ASP A 11 -18.12 0.73 8.36
C ASP A 11 -19.67 0.78 8.35
N VAL A 12 -20.29 1.61 9.20
CA VAL A 12 -21.76 1.81 9.27
C VAL A 12 -22.26 2.76 8.18
N LEU A 13 -21.37 3.48 7.48
CA LEU A 13 -21.76 4.36 6.39
C LEU A 13 -21.96 3.56 5.09
N PRO A 14 -23.18 3.55 4.50
CA PRO A 14 -23.52 2.70 3.35
C PRO A 14 -22.66 2.96 2.09
N MET A 15 -21.96 4.09 2.03
CA MET A 15 -21.13 4.49 0.89
C MET A 15 -19.67 4.03 0.98
N ILE A 16 -19.18 3.58 2.15
CA ILE A 16 -17.75 3.36 2.37
C ILE A 16 -17.20 2.15 1.61
N GLY A 17 -17.96 1.05 1.56
CA GLY A 17 -17.54 -0.15 0.82
C GLY A 17 -17.38 0.12 -0.68
N SER A 18 -18.31 0.87 -1.28
CA SER A 18 -18.23 1.25 -2.70
C SER A 18 -17.05 2.20 -2.99
N THR A 19 -16.77 3.15 -2.10
CA THR A 19 -15.64 4.07 -2.23
C THR A 19 -14.31 3.34 -2.13
N LEU A 20 -14.14 2.48 -1.12
CA LEU A 20 -12.95 1.63 -0.98
C LEU A 20 -12.79 0.70 -2.19
N PHE A 21 -13.90 0.19 -2.72
CA PHE A 21 -13.90 -0.61 -3.93
C PHE A 21 -13.27 0.17 -5.08
N PHE A 22 -13.81 1.35 -5.41
CA PHE A 22 -13.31 2.16 -6.53
C PHE A 22 -11.87 2.61 -6.30
N ALA A 23 -11.53 3.08 -5.09
CA ALA A 23 -10.18 3.50 -4.72
C ALA A 23 -9.14 2.39 -4.99
N GLN A 24 -9.46 1.13 -4.68
CA GLN A 24 -8.56 0.00 -4.90
C GLN A 24 -8.31 -0.28 -6.40
N ARG A 25 -9.31 -0.09 -7.28
CA ARG A 25 -9.17 -0.36 -8.72
C ARG A 25 -8.44 0.78 -9.43
N PHE A 26 -8.81 2.02 -9.12
CA PHE A 26 -8.15 3.18 -9.73
C PHE A 26 -6.68 3.23 -9.35
N SER A 27 -6.34 2.98 -8.09
CA SER A 27 -4.95 2.86 -7.66
C SER A 27 -4.22 1.71 -8.36
N ALA A 28 -4.84 0.53 -8.50
CA ALA A 28 -4.24 -0.61 -9.20
C ALA A 28 -3.90 -0.29 -10.66
N VAL A 29 -4.84 0.32 -11.41
CA VAL A 29 -4.63 0.69 -12.81
C VAL A 29 -3.52 1.72 -12.94
N PHE A 30 -3.48 2.73 -12.07
CA PHE A 30 -2.41 3.72 -12.06
C PHE A 30 -1.04 3.10 -11.79
N LEU A 31 -0.94 2.25 -10.75
CA LEU A 31 0.31 1.56 -10.40
C LEU A 31 0.78 0.63 -11.52
N LEU A 32 -0.14 -0.11 -12.15
CA LEU A 32 0.18 -0.96 -13.29
C LEU A 32 0.72 -0.14 -14.47
N ALA A 33 0.08 0.98 -14.81
CA ALA A 33 0.54 1.85 -15.88
C ALA A 33 1.96 2.39 -15.61
N TYR A 34 2.25 2.77 -14.36
CA TYR A 34 3.59 3.19 -13.95
C TYR A 34 4.63 2.07 -14.09
N VAL A 35 4.29 0.85 -13.67
CA VAL A 35 5.17 -0.32 -13.84
C VAL A 35 5.45 -0.60 -15.32
N ILE A 36 4.43 -0.55 -16.18
CA ILE A 36 4.58 -0.71 -17.63
C ILE A 36 5.51 0.37 -18.20
N TRP A 37 5.37 1.61 -17.75
CA TRP A 37 6.24 2.72 -18.17
C TRP A 37 7.71 2.48 -17.82
N LEU A 38 8.00 2.02 -16.60
CA LEU A 38 9.36 1.66 -16.19
C LEU A 38 9.91 0.46 -16.98
N ILE A 39 9.12 -0.59 -17.16
CA ILE A 39 9.52 -1.77 -17.95
C ILE A 39 9.84 -1.38 -19.39
N THR A 40 9.01 -0.53 -19.99
CA THR A 40 9.23 0.02 -21.34
C THR A 40 10.58 0.73 -21.41
N PHE A 41 10.89 1.58 -20.44
CA PHE A 41 12.20 2.24 -20.36
C PHE A 41 13.36 1.22 -20.36
N PHE A 42 13.29 0.16 -19.53
CA PHE A 42 14.34 -0.86 -19.48
C PHE A 42 14.47 -1.64 -20.80
N ILE A 43 13.38 -1.98 -21.47
CA ILE A 43 13.43 -2.76 -22.72
C ILE A 43 14.05 -1.94 -23.87
N PHE A 44 13.72 -0.66 -23.97
CA PHE A 44 14.14 0.17 -25.12
C PHE A 44 15.47 0.91 -24.93
N ASN A 45 16.06 0.90 -23.73
CA ASN A 45 17.34 1.58 -23.44
C ASN A 45 18.43 0.55 -23.11
N GLN A 46 18.87 -0.17 -24.14
CA GLN A 46 19.95 -1.16 -24.06
C GLN A 46 21.20 -0.67 -24.82
N PRO A 47 22.42 -0.80 -24.24
CA PRO A 47 22.73 -1.34 -22.92
C PRO A 47 22.24 -0.43 -21.77
N PHE A 48 21.80 -1.04 -20.67
CA PHE A 48 21.39 -0.30 -19.48
C PHE A 48 22.61 0.24 -18.74
N GLU A 49 22.87 1.54 -18.89
CA GLU A 49 24.00 2.24 -18.28
C GLU A 49 23.54 3.24 -17.22
N PHE A 50 24.43 3.53 -16.27
CA PHE A 50 24.19 4.48 -15.19
C PHE A 50 23.86 5.90 -15.70
N SER A 51 24.53 6.35 -16.76
CA SER A 51 24.29 7.65 -17.40
C SER A 51 22.85 7.81 -17.88
N THR A 52 22.32 6.81 -18.58
CA THR A 52 20.95 6.78 -19.09
C THR A 52 19.93 6.73 -17.96
N TRP A 53 20.20 5.97 -16.90
CA TRP A 53 19.35 5.95 -15.70
C TRP A 53 19.25 7.32 -15.04
N VAL A 54 20.40 7.97 -14.79
CA VAL A 54 20.45 9.31 -14.18
C VAL A 54 19.70 10.34 -15.03
N GLN A 55 19.88 10.30 -16.35
CA GLN A 55 19.16 11.19 -17.25
C GLN A 55 17.64 10.99 -17.19
N PHE A 56 17.18 9.74 -17.08
CA PHE A 56 15.75 9.42 -16.98
C PHE A 56 15.15 9.84 -15.64
N THR A 57 15.82 9.53 -14.52
CA THR A 57 15.31 9.82 -13.18
C THR A 57 15.34 11.31 -12.83
N ASN A 58 16.22 12.09 -13.47
CA ASN A 58 16.27 13.55 -13.29
C ASN A 58 15.19 14.31 -14.08
N GLN A 59 14.38 13.63 -14.90
CA GLN A 59 13.29 14.29 -15.61
C GLN A 59 12.16 14.67 -14.64
N GLN A 60 11.63 15.88 -14.77
CA GLN A 60 10.49 16.36 -13.98
C GLN A 60 9.29 15.38 -14.02
N LYS A 61 9.06 14.72 -15.16
CA LYS A 61 8.00 13.72 -15.31
C LYS A 61 8.20 12.51 -14.39
N PHE A 62 9.44 12.03 -14.28
CA PHE A 62 9.79 10.94 -13.37
C PHE A 62 9.56 11.36 -11.93
N LEU A 63 10.05 12.53 -11.53
CA LEU A 63 9.88 13.03 -10.15
C LEU A 63 8.40 13.12 -9.76
N ILE A 64 7.56 13.68 -10.62
CA ILE A 64 6.11 13.83 -10.36
C ILE A 64 5.40 12.48 -10.31
N PHE A 65 5.62 11.60 -11.29
CA PHE A 65 4.94 10.30 -11.32
C PHE A 65 5.40 9.38 -10.19
N THR A 66 6.69 9.35 -9.88
CA THR A 66 7.22 8.59 -8.75
C THR A 66 6.69 9.14 -7.42
N SER A 67 6.53 10.45 -7.27
CA SER A 67 5.88 11.06 -6.09
C SER A 67 4.41 10.63 -5.97
N ALA A 68 3.66 10.62 -7.07
CA ALA A 68 2.28 10.14 -7.07
C ALA A 68 2.19 8.66 -6.68
N VAL A 69 3.07 7.81 -7.23
CA VAL A 69 3.18 6.40 -6.85
C VAL A 69 3.51 6.26 -5.38
N ALA A 70 4.45 7.05 -4.84
CA ALA A 70 4.83 7.01 -3.44
C ALA A 70 3.63 7.23 -2.51
N LEU A 71 2.66 8.07 -2.90
CA LEU A 71 1.44 8.32 -2.13
C LEU A 71 0.34 7.28 -2.38
N ILE A 72 0.22 6.77 -3.60
CA ILE A 72 -0.85 5.84 -4.00
C ILE A 72 -0.56 4.41 -3.51
N ILE A 73 0.70 3.97 -3.56
CA ILE A 73 1.06 2.58 -3.21
C ILE A 73 0.73 2.23 -1.75
N PRO A 74 0.96 3.09 -0.74
CA PRO A 74 0.62 2.78 0.64
C PRO A 74 -0.90 2.79 0.85
N LEU A 75 -1.66 3.63 0.14
CA LEU A 75 -3.13 3.61 0.20
C LEU A 75 -3.68 2.30 -0.37
N HIS A 76 -3.19 1.88 -1.54
CA HIS A 76 -3.56 0.60 -2.16
C HIS A 76 -3.23 -0.60 -1.26
N ALA A 77 -2.02 -0.59 -0.69
CA ALA A 77 -1.56 -1.62 0.23
C ALA A 77 -2.36 -1.60 1.54
N PHE A 78 -2.67 -0.43 2.09
CA PHE A 78 -3.44 -0.29 3.33
C PHE A 78 -4.83 -0.93 3.19
N ILE A 79 -5.57 -0.63 2.12
CA ILE A 79 -6.90 -1.21 1.88
C ILE A 79 -6.81 -2.74 1.76
N GLY A 80 -5.84 -3.25 0.99
CA GLY A 80 -5.66 -4.69 0.79
C GLY A 80 -5.24 -5.43 2.06
N LEU A 81 -4.23 -4.92 2.78
CA LEU A 81 -3.74 -5.50 4.02
C LEU A 81 -4.77 -5.39 5.14
N TRP A 82 -5.51 -4.29 5.23
CA TRP A 82 -6.62 -4.15 6.16
C TRP A 82 -7.67 -5.25 5.93
N THR A 83 -8.05 -5.51 4.68
CA THR A 83 -8.99 -6.60 4.31
C THR A 83 -8.47 -7.97 4.75
N ILE A 84 -7.18 -8.25 4.52
CA ILE A 84 -6.54 -9.48 5.02
C ILE A 84 -6.63 -9.56 6.55
N GLY A 85 -6.33 -8.46 7.25
CA GLY A 85 -6.37 -8.40 8.70
C GLY A 85 -7.77 -8.64 9.27
N THR A 86 -8.82 -8.11 8.63
CA THR A 86 -10.21 -8.28 9.07
C THR A 86 -10.78 -9.65 8.70
N ASP A 87 -10.33 -10.30 7.63
CA ASP A 87 -10.78 -11.64 7.24
C ASP A 87 -10.08 -12.76 8.04
N TYR A 88 -8.77 -12.65 8.22
CA TYR A 88 -7.95 -13.75 8.74
C TYR A 88 -7.55 -13.61 10.21
N PHE A 89 -7.37 -12.39 10.75
CA PHE A 89 -6.99 -12.20 12.16
C PHE A 89 -8.20 -11.99 13.07
N THR A 90 -9.18 -12.89 12.93
CA THR A 90 -10.37 -12.94 13.78
C THR A 90 -10.31 -14.12 14.75
N GLN A 91 -11.04 -14.02 15.86
CA GLN A 91 -11.15 -15.12 16.82
C GLN A 91 -11.69 -16.40 16.15
N ARG A 92 -12.65 -16.25 15.23
CA ARG A 92 -13.22 -17.36 14.46
C ARG A 92 -12.17 -18.02 13.57
N THR A 93 -11.49 -17.25 12.72
CA THR A 93 -10.54 -17.80 11.73
C THR A 93 -9.31 -18.40 12.42
N LEU A 94 -8.74 -17.72 13.41
CA LEU A 94 -7.61 -18.24 14.18
C LEU A 94 -8.02 -19.40 15.11
N GLY A 95 -9.27 -19.44 15.56
CA GLY A 95 -9.83 -20.54 16.34
C GLY A 95 -9.89 -21.86 15.58
N PHE A 96 -10.12 -21.83 14.27
CA PHE A 96 -10.01 -23.03 13.42
C PHE A 96 -8.59 -23.61 13.38
N LEU A 97 -7.57 -22.78 13.56
CA LEU A 97 -6.17 -23.22 13.61
C LEU A 97 -5.78 -23.67 15.02
N ASN A 98 -6.10 -22.85 16.04
CA ASN A 98 -5.77 -23.13 17.44
C ASN A 98 -6.60 -22.24 18.40
N ASN A 99 -7.31 -22.87 19.34
CA ASN A 99 -8.11 -22.15 20.34
C ASN A 99 -7.31 -21.21 21.26
N ARG A 100 -6.04 -21.50 21.55
CA ARG A 100 -5.18 -20.56 22.30
C ARG A 100 -4.81 -19.34 21.46
N LEU A 101 -4.60 -19.53 20.15
CA LEU A 101 -4.24 -18.45 19.24
C LEU A 101 -5.41 -17.46 19.04
N SER A 102 -6.65 -17.96 19.05
CA SER A 102 -7.84 -17.11 18.90
C SER A 102 -7.96 -16.05 20.01
N GLN A 103 -7.50 -16.36 21.22
CA GLN A 103 -7.48 -15.42 22.35
C GLN A 103 -6.62 -14.18 22.07
N TYR A 104 -5.60 -14.31 21.21
CA TYR A 104 -4.69 -13.23 20.82
C TYR A 104 -5.06 -12.56 19.50
N ALA A 105 -6.18 -12.91 18.87
CA ALA A 105 -6.56 -12.40 17.54
C ALA A 105 -6.55 -10.87 17.46
N GLY A 106 -7.09 -10.18 18.47
CA GLY A 106 -7.11 -8.72 18.53
C GLY A 106 -5.71 -8.10 18.62
N LEU A 107 -4.82 -8.71 19.40
CA LEU A 107 -3.42 -8.28 19.54
C LEU A 107 -2.66 -8.48 18.23
N ILE A 108 -2.82 -9.64 17.59
CA ILE A 108 -2.19 -9.97 16.30
C ILE A 108 -2.64 -8.99 15.23
N ARG A 109 -3.96 -8.76 15.10
CA ARG A 109 -4.52 -7.80 14.14
C ARG A 109 -4.03 -6.39 14.40
N GLY A 110 -3.96 -5.97 15.68
CA GLY A 110 -3.46 -4.66 16.08
C GLY A 110 -1.99 -4.46 15.73
N ALA A 111 -1.14 -5.42 16.09
CA ALA A 111 0.29 -5.41 15.75
C ALA A 111 0.52 -5.40 14.24
N TYR A 112 -0.19 -6.26 13.50
CA TYR A 112 -0.15 -6.29 12.05
C TYR A 112 -0.51 -4.94 11.42
N THR A 113 -1.62 -4.34 11.86
CA THR A 113 -2.09 -3.03 11.37
C THR A 113 -1.08 -1.93 11.66
N PHE A 114 -0.52 -1.91 12.86
CA PHE A 114 0.50 -0.95 13.26
C PHE A 114 1.77 -1.06 12.41
N LEU A 115 2.26 -2.29 12.21
CA LEU A 115 3.49 -2.55 11.45
C LEU A 115 3.38 -2.08 10.01
N PHE A 116 2.34 -2.49 9.27
CA PHE A 116 2.23 -2.09 7.86
C PHE A 116 1.90 -0.61 7.70
N THR A 117 1.23 0.02 8.67
CA THR A 117 0.93 1.46 8.62
C THR A 117 2.20 2.29 8.79
N ILE A 118 3.05 1.96 9.77
CA ILE A 118 4.36 2.60 9.93
C ILE A 118 5.22 2.38 8.69
N TRP A 119 5.25 1.15 8.18
CA TRP A 119 6.00 0.84 6.97
C TRP A 119 5.55 1.67 5.77
N GLY A 120 4.24 1.87 5.62
CA GLY A 120 3.67 2.76 4.61
C GLY A 120 4.20 4.19 4.71
N PHE A 121 4.18 4.79 5.90
CA PHE A 121 4.72 6.14 6.11
C PHE A 121 6.22 6.24 5.84
N LEU A 122 7.00 5.23 6.26
CA LEU A 122 8.44 5.18 6.00
C LEU A 122 8.72 5.12 4.49
N ILE A 123 7.97 4.31 3.74
CA ILE A 123 8.11 4.23 2.28
C ILE A 123 7.86 5.59 1.63
N VAL A 124 6.78 6.30 2.01
CA VAL A 124 6.51 7.65 1.48
C VAL A 124 7.69 8.57 1.76
N PHE A 125 8.14 8.60 3.01
CA PHE A 125 9.23 9.47 3.44
C PHE A 125 10.51 9.20 2.65
N PHE A 126 10.97 7.95 2.60
CA PHE A 126 12.21 7.61 1.93
C PHE A 126 12.15 7.85 0.42
N ILE A 127 11.06 7.48 -0.25
CA ILE A 127 10.95 7.70 -1.70
C ILE A 127 10.98 9.20 -2.01
N LEU A 128 10.19 10.01 -1.31
CA LEU A 128 10.15 11.45 -1.54
C LEU A 128 11.49 12.11 -1.18
N PHE A 129 12.13 11.68 -0.08
CA PHE A 129 13.45 12.17 0.28
C PHE A 129 14.47 11.88 -0.82
N ILE A 130 14.54 10.65 -1.31
CA ILE A 130 15.54 10.23 -2.31
C ILE A 130 15.37 10.95 -3.65
N ILE A 131 14.14 11.15 -4.12
CA ILE A 131 13.91 11.73 -5.47
C ILE A 131 13.97 13.26 -5.48
N TRP A 132 13.82 13.92 -4.31
CA TRP A 132 13.83 15.38 -4.19
C TRP A 132 15.07 15.94 -3.48
N SER A 133 15.98 15.08 -3.02
CA SER A 133 17.32 15.45 -2.52
C SER A 133 18.34 15.52 -3.65
#